data_AF-A0A8J6XDW2-F1
#
_entry.id   AF-A0A8J6XDW2-F1
#
_cell.length_a   1.000
_cell.length_b   1.000
_cell.length_c   1.000
_cell.angle_alpha   90.00
_cell.angle_beta   90.00
_cell.angle_gamma   90.00
#
_symmetry.space_group_name_H-M   'P 1'
#
loop_
_entity.id
_entity.type
_entity.pdbx_description
1 polymer ?
#
loop_
_entity_poly.entity_id
_entity_poly.type
_entity_poly.pdbx_seq_one_letter_code
_entity_poly.pdbx_strand_id
1 'polypeptide(L)'
;MEKNVKALIRGAKTMSVVIQDRAVQTLNWIETRRVTNLALLQSLQINLDLGEAEAIALAVELNAVRLIIDERRGRKEAIKLGVQVTGLLGILLTAKQQGLVPLVQPILDDLIANDFWVRKELYTEVLLLAGE
;
A
#
# COMPACT_ATOMS: atom_id res chain seq x y z
N MET A 1 -19.51 -0.96 8.28
CA MET A 1 -19.05 -1.24 6.91
C MET A 1 -18.03 -0.18 6.55
N GLU A 2 -16.82 -0.31 7.11
CA GLU A 2 -15.73 0.63 6.89
C GLU A 2 -14.74 -0.05 5.95
N LYS A 3 -14.69 0.41 4.70
CA LYS A 3 -13.67 -0.06 3.77
C LYS A 3 -13.15 1.10 2.94
N ASN A 4 -11.84 1.31 3.11
CA ASN A 4 -10.85 1.80 2.13
C ASN A 4 -10.38 3.27 2.27
N VAL A 5 -9.15 3.44 2.79
CA VAL A 5 -8.38 4.69 2.94
C VAL A 5 -6.90 4.38 2.58
N LYS A 6 -6.17 5.17 1.76
CA LYS A 6 -4.76 4.81 1.38
C LYS A 6 -3.78 6.02 1.31
N ALA A 7 -2.65 6.06 2.04
CA ALA A 7 -1.78 7.26 2.21
C ALA A 7 -0.33 7.30 1.71
N LEU A 8 0.12 8.46 1.18
CA LEU A 8 1.39 8.69 0.46
C LEU A 8 2.53 9.09 1.41
N ILE A 9 3.64 8.34 1.45
CA ILE A 9 4.78 8.62 2.34
C ILE A 9 5.89 9.44 1.67
N ARG A 10 6.13 10.68 2.15
CA ARG A 10 7.30 11.48 1.76
C ARG A 10 8.52 11.09 2.59
N GLY A 11 9.57 10.52 1.98
CA GLY A 11 10.85 10.31 2.68
C GLY A 11 11.87 9.35 2.05
N ALA A 12 11.46 8.40 1.22
CA ALA A 12 12.39 7.53 0.49
C ALA A 12 11.84 7.34 -0.94
N LYS A 13 12.38 8.13 -1.89
CA LYS A 13 12.10 8.09 -3.35
C LYS A 13 10.65 7.64 -3.68
N THR A 14 9.73 8.58 -3.52
CA THR A 14 8.34 8.63 -4.04
C THR A 14 7.58 7.31 -4.17
N MET A 15 6.99 6.84 -3.06
CA MET A 15 5.76 6.03 -3.08
C MET A 15 4.58 6.91 -3.56
N SER A 16 3.43 6.40 -4.02
CA SER A 16 2.23 7.22 -4.32
C SER A 16 0.97 6.51 -3.87
N VAL A 17 0.06 7.21 -3.18
CA VAL A 17 -1.08 6.59 -2.52
C VAL A 17 -2.24 7.61 -2.31
N VAL A 18 -3.51 7.17 -2.31
CA VAL A 18 -4.77 7.99 -2.39
C VAL A 18 -5.70 7.92 -1.15
N ILE A 19 -5.88 9.02 -0.38
CA ILE A 19 -6.49 9.03 0.99
C ILE A 19 -7.80 9.80 1.06
N GLN A 20 -8.72 9.34 1.93
CA GLN A 20 -9.91 10.11 2.34
C GLN A 20 -10.15 10.23 3.88
N ASP A 21 -9.25 9.76 4.76
CA ASP A 21 -9.39 9.88 6.24
C ASP A 21 -8.75 11.15 6.79
N ARG A 22 -9.52 11.90 7.60
CA ARG A 22 -9.08 13.14 8.25
C ARG A 22 -7.95 12.94 9.24
N ALA A 23 -7.90 11.82 9.97
CA ALA A 23 -6.83 11.56 10.94
C ALA A 23 -5.46 11.54 10.25
N VAL A 24 -5.43 10.96 9.06
CA VAL A 24 -4.22 10.74 8.27
C VAL A 24 -3.85 11.98 7.44
N GLN A 25 -4.84 12.80 7.05
CA GLN A 25 -4.61 14.08 6.34
C GLN A 25 -3.85 15.12 7.17
N THR A 26 -3.77 14.96 8.49
CA THR A 26 -3.01 15.87 9.36
C THR A 26 -1.51 15.59 9.38
N LEU A 27 -1.07 14.45 8.84
CA LEU A 27 0.34 14.08 8.79
C LEU A 27 1.05 14.89 7.70
N ASN A 28 2.10 15.60 8.09
CA ASN A 28 2.87 16.49 7.20
C ASN A 28 3.64 15.76 6.08
N TRP A 29 3.83 14.45 6.21
CA TRP A 29 4.50 13.62 5.22
C TRP A 29 3.56 13.04 4.17
N ILE A 30 2.26 13.37 4.27
CA ILE A 30 1.19 12.89 3.42
C ILE A 30 0.68 14.00 2.50
N GLU A 31 0.51 13.68 1.22
CA GLU A 31 -0.05 14.58 0.22
C GLU A 31 -1.24 13.94 -0.48
N THR A 32 -2.32 14.70 -0.65
CA THR A 32 -3.49 14.29 -1.45
C THR A 32 -3.38 14.88 -2.85
N ARG A 33 -3.60 14.05 -3.88
CA ARG A 33 -3.61 14.47 -5.28
C ARG A 33 -4.85 13.96 -5.99
N ARG A 34 -5.30 14.74 -6.96
CA ARG A 34 -6.39 14.36 -7.85
C ARG A 34 -5.83 13.68 -9.10
N VAL A 35 -6.51 12.63 -9.54
CA VAL A 35 -6.22 11.94 -10.81
C VAL A 35 -6.56 12.86 -11.97
N THR A 36 -5.66 12.97 -12.94
CA THR A 36 -5.84 13.82 -14.13
C THR A 36 -6.07 13.01 -15.41
N ASN A 37 -5.59 11.78 -15.45
CA ASN A 37 -5.80 10.82 -16.53
C ASN A 37 -7.15 10.10 -16.36
N LEU A 38 -8.21 10.83 -16.67
CA LEU A 38 -9.58 10.32 -16.57
C LEU A 38 -9.85 9.14 -17.51
N ALA A 39 -9.16 9.06 -18.65
CA ALA A 39 -9.31 7.94 -19.58
C ALA A 39 -8.82 6.62 -18.96
N LEU A 40 -7.63 6.63 -18.33
CA LEU A 40 -7.12 5.47 -17.61
C LEU A 40 -8.02 5.11 -16.43
N LEU A 41 -8.45 6.10 -15.65
CA LEU A 41 -9.38 5.91 -14.53
C LEU A 41 -10.66 5.19 -14.98
N GLN A 42 -11.32 5.69 -16.04
CA GLN A 42 -12.54 5.08 -16.58
C GLN A 42 -12.31 3.64 -17.06
N SER A 43 -11.17 3.36 -17.68
CA SER A 43 -10.83 1.99 -18.13
C SER A 43 -10.66 1.02 -16.95
N LEU A 44 -10.05 1.48 -15.86
CA LEU A 44 -9.82 0.68 -14.66
C LEU A 44 -11.12 0.41 -13.89
N GLN A 45 -12.03 1.38 -13.86
CA GLN A 45 -13.34 1.25 -13.21
C GLN A 45 -14.25 0.15 -13.79
N ILE A 46 -13.96 -0.33 -15.00
CA ILE A 46 -14.68 -1.49 -15.57
C ILE A 46 -14.55 -2.71 -14.65
N ASN A 47 -13.38 -2.86 -14.01
CA ASN A 47 -13.01 -4.06 -13.26
C ASN A 47 -12.49 -3.75 -11.86
N LEU A 48 -12.61 -2.53 -11.35
CA LEU A 48 -12.14 -2.11 -10.02
C LEU A 48 -13.10 -1.11 -9.42
N ASP A 49 -13.14 -1.02 -8.10
CA ASP A 49 -13.83 0.09 -7.46
C ASP A 49 -13.11 1.43 -7.73
N LEU A 50 -13.84 2.53 -7.51
CA LEU A 50 -13.35 3.88 -7.77
C LEU A 50 -12.02 4.15 -7.05
N GLY A 51 -11.89 3.78 -5.77
CA GLY A 51 -10.71 4.10 -4.98
C GLY A 51 -9.47 3.32 -5.44
N GLU A 52 -9.63 2.06 -5.85
CA GLU A 52 -8.54 1.28 -6.44
C GLU A 52 -8.14 1.80 -7.81
N ALA A 53 -9.11 2.13 -8.65
CA ALA A 53 -8.87 2.69 -9.96
C ALA A 53 -8.14 4.05 -9.86
N GLU A 54 -8.55 4.92 -8.92
CA GLU A 54 -7.88 6.20 -8.64
C GLU A 54 -6.45 6.00 -8.15
N ALA A 55 -6.22 5.05 -7.24
CA ALA A 55 -4.90 4.76 -6.70
C ALA A 55 -3.93 4.27 -7.79
N ILE A 56 -4.38 3.39 -8.67
CA ILE A 56 -3.58 2.88 -9.78
C ILE A 56 -3.34 3.97 -10.82
N ALA A 57 -4.38 4.70 -11.22
CA ALA A 57 -4.24 5.78 -12.20
C ALA A 57 -3.26 6.85 -11.71
N LEU A 58 -3.37 7.27 -10.44
CA LEU A 58 -2.43 8.21 -9.85
C LEU A 58 -1.02 7.65 -9.75
N ALA A 59 -0.86 6.36 -9.41
CA ALA A 59 0.46 5.74 -9.35
C ALA A 59 1.16 5.74 -10.72
N VAL A 60 0.40 5.49 -11.79
CA VAL A 60 0.89 5.58 -13.17
C VAL A 60 1.25 7.02 -13.54
N GLU A 61 0.36 7.99 -13.30
CA GLU A 61 0.60 9.42 -13.58
C GLU A 61 1.86 9.95 -12.90
N LEU A 62 2.09 9.55 -11.66
CA LEU A 62 3.21 10.02 -10.85
C LEU A 62 4.50 9.22 -11.07
N ASN A 63 4.47 8.18 -11.91
CA ASN A 63 5.56 7.20 -12.02
C ASN A 63 6.02 6.72 -10.62
N ALA A 64 5.03 6.33 -9.81
CA ALA A 64 5.26 5.94 -8.43
C ALA A 64 6.27 4.79 -8.34
N VAL A 65 7.21 4.89 -7.42
CA VAL A 65 8.16 3.80 -7.15
C VAL A 65 7.41 2.58 -6.62
N ARG A 66 6.32 2.81 -5.88
CA ARG A 66 5.54 1.75 -5.26
C ARG A 66 4.12 2.20 -4.91
N LEU A 67 3.18 1.29 -5.10
CA LEU A 67 1.76 1.44 -4.75
C LEU A 67 1.40 0.47 -3.62
N ILE A 68 0.65 0.97 -2.63
CA ILE A 68 0.02 0.14 -1.62
C ILE A 68 -1.43 -0.09 -2.04
N ILE A 69 -1.79 -1.34 -2.29
CA ILE A 69 -3.14 -1.73 -2.68
C ILE A 69 -3.51 -3.06 -2.04
N ASP A 70 -4.74 -3.16 -1.57
CA ASP A 70 -5.16 -4.26 -0.70
C ASP A 70 -5.84 -5.39 -1.47
N GLU A 71 -6.70 -5.10 -2.46
CA GLU A 71 -7.35 -6.18 -3.21
C GLU A 71 -6.44 -6.85 -4.24
N ARG A 72 -6.59 -8.17 -4.32
CA ARG A 72 -5.91 -9.02 -5.32
C ARG A 72 -6.20 -8.61 -6.77
N ARG A 73 -7.39 -8.07 -7.07
CA ARG A 73 -7.75 -7.57 -8.41
C ARG A 73 -6.95 -6.31 -8.74
N GLY A 74 -7.00 -5.29 -7.89
CA GLY A 74 -6.20 -4.09 -8.04
C GLY A 74 -4.70 -4.38 -8.16
N ARG A 75 -4.17 -5.31 -7.35
CA ARG A 75 -2.77 -5.77 -7.45
C ARG A 75 -2.42 -6.24 -8.87
N LYS A 76 -3.27 -7.08 -9.47
CA LYS A 76 -3.04 -7.62 -10.81
C LYS A 76 -3.04 -6.53 -11.87
N GLU A 77 -4.01 -5.62 -11.83
CA GLU A 77 -4.09 -4.52 -12.80
C GLU A 77 -2.92 -3.54 -12.65
N ALA A 78 -2.52 -3.20 -11.43
CA ALA A 78 -1.34 -2.38 -11.17
C ALA A 78 -0.06 -3.01 -11.76
N ILE A 79 0.15 -4.31 -11.54
CA ILE A 79 1.31 -5.04 -12.07
C ILE A 79 1.30 -5.06 -13.60
N LYS A 80 0.14 -5.26 -14.25
CA LYS A 80 0.02 -5.20 -15.72
C LYS A 80 0.42 -3.84 -16.28
N LEU A 81 0.17 -2.77 -15.53
CA LEU A 81 0.54 -1.39 -15.88
C LEU A 81 1.98 -1.03 -15.48
N GLY A 82 2.79 -2.00 -15.04
CA GLY A 82 4.18 -1.79 -14.64
C GLY A 82 4.36 -1.13 -13.28
N VAL A 83 3.29 -0.97 -12.50
CA VAL A 83 3.35 -0.38 -11.16
C VAL A 83 3.80 -1.45 -10.16
N GLN A 84 4.88 -1.16 -9.43
CA GLN A 84 5.32 -2.04 -8.34
C GLN A 84 4.35 -1.95 -7.18
N VAL A 85 3.94 -3.09 -6.64
CA VAL A 85 2.99 -3.15 -5.54
C VAL A 85 3.68 -3.67 -4.27
N THR A 86 3.32 -3.09 -3.13
CA THR A 86 3.64 -3.64 -1.80
C THR A 86 2.40 -3.78 -0.94
N GLY A 87 2.43 -4.72 0.00
CA GLY A 87 1.51 -4.76 1.14
C GLY A 87 2.17 -4.29 2.43
N LEU A 88 1.40 -4.29 3.51
CA LEU A 88 1.86 -3.96 4.87
C LEU A 88 3.09 -4.76 5.29
N LEU A 89 3.09 -6.08 5.05
CA LEU A 89 4.22 -6.95 5.42
C LEU A 89 5.52 -6.56 4.70
N GLY A 90 5.43 -6.15 3.43
CA GLY A 90 6.58 -5.63 2.69
C GLY A 90 7.10 -4.30 3.25
N ILE A 91 6.21 -3.47 3.82
CA ILE A 91 6.60 -2.23 4.52
C ILE A 91 7.32 -2.56 5.82
N LEU A 92 6.81 -3.52 6.61
CA LEU A 92 7.47 -3.97 7.85
C LEU A 92 8.87 -4.53 7.58
N LEU A 93 9.01 -5.37 6.56
CA LEU A 93 10.32 -5.89 6.13
C LEU A 93 11.27 -4.76 5.71
N THR A 94 10.76 -3.78 4.95
CA THR A 94 11.58 -2.63 4.54
C THR A 94 12.02 -1.81 5.75
N ALA A 95 11.13 -1.59 6.72
CA ALA A 95 11.44 -0.87 7.95
C ALA A 95 12.51 -1.60 8.78
N LYS A 96 12.43 -2.93 8.89
CA LYS A 96 13.44 -3.77 9.54
C LYS A 96 14.79 -3.66 8.84
N GLN A 97 14.82 -3.79 7.52
CA GLN A 97 16.04 -3.67 6.71
C GLN A 97 16.70 -2.29 6.84
N GLN A 98 15.89 -1.24 7.06
CA GLN A 98 16.38 0.12 7.29
C GLN A 98 16.74 0.40 8.76
N GLY A 99 16.59 -0.58 9.66
CA GLY A 99 16.85 -0.41 11.09
C GLY A 99 15.85 0.50 11.81
N LEU A 100 14.70 0.81 11.18
CA LEU A 100 13.65 1.64 11.78
C LEU A 100 12.86 0.89 12.85
N VAL A 101 12.75 -0.44 12.70
CA VAL A 101 12.17 -1.33 13.71
C VAL A 101 13.17 -2.43 14.07
N PRO A 102 13.41 -2.70 15.36
CA PRO A 102 14.39 -3.69 15.79
C PRO A 102 13.89 -5.12 15.60
N LEU A 103 12.58 -5.37 15.70
CA LEU A 103 11.95 -6.68 15.54
C LEU A 103 10.65 -6.55 14.73
N VAL A 104 10.37 -7.53 13.88
CA VAL A 104 9.14 -7.63 13.08
C VAL A 104 8.08 -8.43 13.81
N GLN A 105 8.47 -9.51 14.50
CA GLN A 105 7.54 -10.43 15.14
C GLN A 105 6.55 -9.75 16.09
N PRO A 106 6.96 -8.87 17.04
CA PRO A 106 6.02 -8.26 17.98
C PRO A 106 4.98 -7.39 17.27
N ILE A 107 5.39 -6.67 16.23
CA ILE A 107 4.49 -5.80 15.45
C ILE A 107 3.49 -6.67 14.66
N LEU A 108 3.96 -7.79 14.11
CA LEU A 108 3.11 -8.72 13.37
C LEU A 108 2.10 -9.41 14.29
N ASP A 109 2.53 -9.79 15.49
CA ASP A 109 1.67 -10.39 16.52
C ASP A 109 0.60 -9.38 16.99
N ASP A 110 0.99 -8.11 17.22
CA ASP A 110 0.06 -7.03 17.56
C ASP A 110 -0.96 -6.79 16.45
N LEU A 111 -0.54 -6.82 15.18
CA LEU A 111 -1.47 -6.71 14.05
C LEU A 111 -2.49 -7.86 14.05
N ILE A 112 -2.05 -9.10 14.25
CA ILE A 112 -2.93 -10.27 14.29
C ILE A 112 -3.92 -10.17 15.45
N ALA A 113 -3.48 -9.68 16.60
CA ALA A 113 -4.35 -9.42 17.75
C ALA A 113 -5.40 -8.34 17.47
N ASN A 114 -5.17 -7.47 16.49
CA ASN A 114 -6.09 -6.42 16.02
C ASN A 114 -6.72 -6.77 14.66
N ASP A 115 -7.17 -8.01 14.50
CA ASP A 115 -7.94 -8.52 13.35
C ASP A 115 -7.21 -8.54 11.99
N PHE A 116 -5.88 -8.38 11.96
CA PHE A 116 -5.11 -8.57 10.73
C PHE A 116 -4.96 -10.06 10.40
N TRP A 117 -5.51 -10.48 9.26
CA TRP A 117 -5.40 -11.86 8.81
C TRP A 117 -4.14 -12.11 7.98
N VAL A 118 -3.32 -13.06 8.42
CA VAL A 118 -2.15 -13.55 7.69
C VAL A 118 -2.14 -15.07 7.70
N ARG A 119 -1.80 -15.68 6.56
CA ARG A 119 -1.60 -17.13 6.51
C ARG A 119 -0.35 -17.50 7.28
N LYS A 120 -0.37 -18.63 7.98
CA LYS A 120 0.76 -19.11 8.78
C LYS A 120 2.05 -19.23 7.94
N GLU A 121 1.94 -19.66 6.69
CA GLU A 121 3.10 -19.79 5.80
C GLU A 121 3.73 -18.43 5.51
N LEU A 122 2.90 -17.41 5.24
CA LEU A 122 3.36 -16.05 4.98
C LEU A 122 3.90 -15.36 6.23
N TYR A 123 3.34 -15.66 7.41
CA TYR A 123 3.89 -15.22 8.69
C TYR A 123 5.33 -15.72 8.87
N THR A 124 5.54 -17.04 8.72
CA THR A 124 6.87 -17.65 8.87
C THR A 124 7.84 -17.13 7.82
N GLU A 125 7.39 -16.96 6.58
CA GLU A 125 8.20 -16.37 5.50
C GLU A 125 8.66 -14.96 5.84
N VAL A 126 7.78 -14.12 6.40
CA VAL A 126 8.13 -12.76 6.82
C VAL A 126 9.16 -12.75 7.93
N LEU A 127 9.06 -13.63 8.94
CA LEU A 127 10.07 -13.70 10.01
C LEU A 127 11.43 -14.15 9.46
N LEU A 128 11.44 -15.18 8.60
CA LEU A 128 12.66 -15.65 7.95
C LEU A 128 13.33 -14.54 7.14
N LEU A 129 12.56 -13.77 6.36
CA LEU A 129 13.06 -12.63 5.58
C LEU A 129 13.51 -11.46 6.46
N ALA A 130 12.98 -11.34 7.68
CA ALA A 130 13.38 -10.37 8.68
C ALA A 130 14.65 -10.79 9.45
N GLY A 131 15.09 -12.04 9.31
CA GLY A 131 16.18 -12.62 10.08
C GLY A 131 15.79 -12.95 11.53
N GLU A 132 14.52 -13.27 11.76
CA GLU A 132 13.91 -13.64 13.04
C GLU A 132 13.44 -15.11 13.05
#